data_AF-A0A836RN02-F1
#
_entry.id   AF-A0A836RN02-F1
#
_cell.length_a   1.000
_cell.length_b   1.000
_cell.length_c   1.000
_cell.angle_alpha   90.00
_cell.angle_beta   90.00
_cell.angle_gamma   90.00
#
_symmetry.space_group_name_H-M   'P 1'
#
loop_
_entity.id
_entity.type
_entity.pdbx_description
1 polymer ?
#
loop_
_entity_poly.entity_id
_entity_poly.type
_entity_poly.pdbx_seq_one_letter_code
_entity_poly.pdbx_strand_id
1 'polypeptide(L)'
;MFILLFFLLPRLYFFYSPDCGHCYDILYGIIEDVKRGKKAEVLIYDITEPENYLLLEDLESRYRTSGEKIPIIFFRGRGLYGNDEILERLPGLLKEKPVLRRPNPEIVFLTRSGCPSCNRVGSMLRAITEEYPHVKIIFLDLATDSGAIMAEAISIWLEIPEKNRLISPTIFIDSTYLLKGEISYRKVKELIRKHPIDSTLLGRIPSQYLDRARTRIVSRFKKLTIIPVIIAGLIDGINPCAFAT
;
A
#
# COMPACT_ATOMS: atom_id res chain seq x y z
N MET A 1 24.10 -2.72 19.16
CA MET A 1 22.64 -2.75 18.89
C MET A 1 21.98 -1.43 19.32
N PHE A 2 22.45 -0.29 18.82
CA PHE A 2 21.93 1.06 19.17
C PHE A 2 21.62 1.91 17.92
N ILE A 3 22.04 1.43 16.74
CA ILE A 3 21.94 2.15 15.46
C ILE A 3 20.52 2.04 14.86
N LEU A 4 19.70 1.07 15.28
CA LEU A 4 18.37 0.85 14.72
C LEU A 4 17.28 1.76 15.30
N LEU A 5 17.52 2.45 16.43
CA LEU A 5 16.48 3.24 17.10
C LEU A 5 16.33 4.66 16.51
N PHE A 6 17.37 5.17 15.83
CA PHE A 6 17.38 6.54 15.32
C PHE A 6 16.44 6.73 14.11
N PHE A 7 16.17 5.67 13.34
CA PHE A 7 15.30 5.71 12.16
C PHE A 7 13.79 5.71 12.45
N LEU A 8 13.37 5.74 13.72
CA LEU A 8 11.96 5.64 14.13
C LEU A 8 11.37 6.91 14.75
N LEU A 9 12.17 7.96 14.98
CA LEU A 9 11.67 9.20 15.56
C LEU A 9 11.03 10.09 14.49
N PRO A 10 9.84 10.65 14.74
CA PRO A 10 9.25 11.64 13.83
C PRO A 10 10.14 12.87 13.76
N ARG A 11 10.26 13.47 12.57
CA ARG A 11 11.01 14.71 12.36
C ARG A 11 10.21 15.93 12.80
N LEU A 12 10.87 16.80 13.54
CA LEU A 12 10.40 18.12 13.94
C LEU A 12 11.33 19.16 13.32
N TYR A 13 10.78 20.02 12.46
CA TYR A 13 11.52 21.11 11.83
C TYR A 13 11.26 22.38 12.64
N PHE A 14 12.31 23.03 13.13
CA PHE A 14 12.25 24.29 13.86
C PHE A 14 12.96 25.36 13.04
N PHE A 15 12.21 26.40 12.68
CA PHE A 15 12.68 27.54 11.91
C PHE A 15 12.73 28.77 12.81
N TYR A 16 13.86 29.48 12.79
CA TYR A 16 14.06 30.69 13.58
C TYR A 16 14.90 31.70 12.81
N SER A 17 14.98 32.93 13.30
CA SER A 17 15.95 33.93 12.86
C SER A 17 16.93 34.23 14.00
N PRO A 18 18.23 34.44 13.74
CA PRO A 18 19.21 34.79 14.76
C PRO A 18 18.88 36.08 15.53
N ASP A 19 18.21 37.02 14.87
CA ASP A 19 17.83 38.33 15.42
C ASP A 19 16.51 38.30 16.22
N CYS A 20 15.90 37.12 16.34
CA CYS A 20 14.66 36.89 17.06
C CYS A 20 14.92 36.46 18.51
N GLY A 21 14.93 37.42 19.44
CA GLY A 21 15.18 37.15 20.87
C GLY A 21 14.25 36.08 21.46
N HIS A 22 12.94 36.17 21.17
CA HIS A 22 11.93 35.24 21.70
C HIS A 22 11.99 33.83 21.06
N CYS A 23 12.69 33.67 19.94
CA CYS A 23 12.90 32.34 19.34
C CYS A 23 13.79 31.46 20.22
N TYR A 24 14.73 32.08 20.95
CA TYR A 24 15.65 31.35 21.83
C TYR A 24 14.95 30.79 23.08
N ASP A 25 13.86 31.42 23.54
CA ASP A 25 13.05 30.88 24.64
C ASP A 25 12.45 29.51 24.27
N ILE A 26 11.99 29.38 23.03
CA ILE A 26 11.47 28.12 22.49
C ILE A 26 12.61 27.13 22.24
N LEU A 27 13.71 27.59 21.64
CA LEU A 27 14.86 26.75 21.29
C LEU A 27 15.49 26.13 22.54
N TYR A 28 15.81 26.92 23.55
CA TYR A 28 16.46 26.45 24.78
C TYR A 28 15.47 25.89 25.83
N GLY A 29 14.18 26.14 25.66
CA GLY A 29 13.12 25.54 26.47
C GLY A 29 12.63 24.22 25.88
N ILE A 30 11.43 24.27 25.29
CA ILE A 30 10.70 23.07 24.86
C ILE A 30 11.46 22.25 23.80
N ILE A 31 12.25 22.87 22.94
CA ILE A 31 12.98 22.16 21.88
C ILE A 31 14.14 21.34 22.43
N GLU A 32 14.92 21.88 23.36
CA GLU A 32 15.94 21.10 24.08
C GLU A 32 15.31 19.97 24.91
N ASP A 33 14.14 20.20 25.51
CA ASP A 33 13.38 19.15 26.19
C ASP A 33 12.95 18.02 25.23
N VAL A 34 12.55 18.35 23.99
CA VAL A 34 12.24 17.36 22.93
C VAL A 34 13.47 16.53 22.57
N LYS A 35 14.63 17.19 22.37
CA LYS A 35 15.90 16.53 22.06
C LYS A 35 16.33 15.60 23.18
N ARG A 36 16.39 16.11 24.42
CA ARG A 36 16.80 15.34 25.61
C ARG A 36 15.87 14.18 25.88
N GLY A 37 14.57 14.39 25.71
CA GLY A 37 13.54 13.35 25.86
C GLY A 37 13.49 12.34 24.70
N LYS A 38 14.29 12.52 23.63
CA LYS A 38 14.25 11.73 22.39
C LYS A 38 12.83 11.56 21.84
N LYS A 39 12.01 12.62 21.92
CA LYS A 39 10.60 12.58 21.47
C LYS A 39 10.48 12.75 19.95
N ALA A 40 11.45 13.43 19.32
CA ALA A 40 11.51 13.67 17.89
C ALA A 40 12.98 13.86 17.46
N GLU A 41 13.25 13.63 16.17
CA GLU A 41 14.47 14.12 15.52
C GLU A 41 14.28 15.61 15.23
N VAL A 42 14.99 16.48 15.94
CA VAL A 42 14.86 17.94 15.80
C VAL A 42 15.87 18.45 14.78
N LEU A 43 15.36 19.13 13.75
CA LEU A 43 16.12 19.79 12.70
C LEU A 43 15.92 21.29 12.83
N ILE A 44 17.00 22.05 12.95
CA ILE A 44 16.97 23.50 13.20
C ILE A 44 17.46 24.23 11.97
N TYR A 45 16.71 25.26 11.56
CA TYR A 45 16.96 26.01 10.35
C TYR A 45 16.88 27.52 10.62
N ASP A 46 17.89 28.24 10.17
CA ASP A 46 17.93 29.69 10.15
C ASP A 46 17.25 30.21 8.89
N ILE A 47 16.16 30.97 9.02
CA ILE A 47 15.39 31.50 7.87
C ILE A 47 16.05 32.68 7.17
N THR A 48 17.16 33.22 7.70
CA THR A 48 17.96 34.23 7.00
C THR A 48 18.79 33.60 5.88
N GLU A 49 18.97 32.28 5.89
CA GLU A 49 19.60 31.52 4.81
C GLU A 49 18.58 31.19 3.70
N PRO A 50 18.85 31.53 2.43
CA PRO A 50 17.90 31.35 1.33
C PRO A 50 17.41 29.90 1.14
N GLU A 51 18.28 28.90 1.28
CA GLU A 51 17.93 27.49 1.11
C GLU A 51 16.95 27.01 2.20
N ASN A 52 17.09 27.52 3.41
CA ASN A 52 16.20 27.21 4.52
C ASN A 52 14.85 27.91 4.36
N TYR A 53 14.85 29.12 3.79
CA TYR A 53 13.62 29.84 3.47
C TYR A 53 12.81 29.10 2.40
N LEU A 54 13.46 28.56 1.36
CA LEU A 54 12.79 27.71 0.36
C LEU A 54 12.21 26.44 0.99
N LEU A 55 12.93 25.79 1.91
CA LEU A 55 12.42 24.63 2.64
C LEU A 55 11.17 24.98 3.49
N LEU A 56 11.16 26.17 4.10
CA LEU A 56 9.99 26.68 4.83
C LEU A 56 8.78 26.80 3.89
N GLU A 57 8.93 27.47 2.75
CA GLU A 57 7.85 27.64 1.76
C GLU A 57 7.32 26.28 1.23
N ASP A 58 8.22 25.32 1.00
CA ASP A 58 7.86 23.97 0.58
C ASP A 58 7.00 23.24 1.62
N LEU A 59 7.33 23.38 2.91
CA LEU A 59 6.58 22.76 4.01
C LEU A 59 5.22 23.43 4.20
N GLU A 60 5.16 24.77 4.09
CA GLU A 60 3.92 25.54 4.11
C GLU A 60 2.96 25.11 3.00
N SER A 61 3.45 25.05 1.77
CA SER A 61 2.70 24.57 0.61
C SER A 61 2.22 23.13 0.79
N ARG A 62 3.10 22.23 1.23
CA ARG A 62 2.79 20.81 1.44
C ARG A 62 1.70 20.60 2.49
N TYR A 63 1.75 21.34 3.58
CA TYR A 63 0.79 21.19 4.69
C TYR A 63 -0.37 22.17 4.62
N ARG A 64 -0.43 23.01 3.57
CA ARG A 64 -1.48 24.01 3.33
C ARG A 64 -1.69 24.92 4.54
N THR A 65 -0.59 25.43 5.06
CA THR A 65 -0.54 26.31 6.22
C THR A 65 0.42 27.45 5.94
N SER A 66 0.17 28.60 6.53
CA SER A 66 1.07 29.75 6.49
C SER A 66 0.90 30.58 7.75
N GLY A 67 1.92 31.36 8.09
CA GLY A 67 1.85 32.28 9.23
C GLY A 67 3.05 33.21 9.28
N GLU A 68 2.84 34.40 9.85
CA GLU A 68 3.84 35.47 9.85
C GLU A 68 4.76 35.45 11.09
N LYS A 69 4.38 34.69 12.13
CA LYS A 69 5.07 34.69 13.42
C LYS A 69 6.18 33.63 13.45
N ILE A 70 7.39 34.07 13.78
CA ILE A 70 8.51 33.19 14.14
C ILE A 70 8.60 33.00 15.67
N PRO A 71 9.25 31.94 16.19
CA PRO A 71 9.76 30.79 15.44
C PRO A 71 8.62 29.93 14.89
N ILE A 72 8.93 29.07 13.93
CA ILE A 72 7.95 28.20 13.25
C ILE A 72 8.33 26.75 13.48
N ILE A 73 7.35 25.90 13.79
CA ILE A 73 7.55 24.46 13.93
C ILE A 73 6.68 23.69 12.97
N PHE A 74 7.29 22.76 12.23
CA PHE A 74 6.56 21.71 11.55
C PHE A 74 6.74 20.38 12.25
N PHE A 75 5.62 19.81 12.70
CA PHE A 75 5.60 18.48 13.32
C PHE A 75 4.32 17.73 12.96
N ARG A 76 4.46 16.49 12.48
CA ARG A 76 3.34 15.61 12.10
C ARG A 76 2.35 16.25 11.11
N GLY A 77 2.86 17.03 10.17
CA GLY A 77 2.06 17.72 9.16
C GLY A 77 1.20 18.87 9.69
N ARG A 78 1.57 19.44 10.85
CA ARG A 78 1.04 20.69 11.38
C ARG A 78 2.16 21.74 11.36
N GLY A 79 1.85 22.96 10.93
CA GLY A 79 2.68 24.15 11.18
C GLY A 79 2.17 24.88 12.42
N LEU A 80 3.08 25.33 13.29
CA LEU A 80 2.81 26.14 14.47
C LEU A 80 3.66 27.42 14.38
N TYR A 81 3.07 28.58 14.63
CA TYR A 81 3.67 29.89 14.35
C TYR A 81 3.71 30.77 15.60
N GLY A 82 4.92 31.15 16.02
CA GLY A 82 5.15 31.97 17.19
C GLY A 82 5.08 31.21 18.52
N ASN A 83 5.56 31.88 19.57
CA ASN A 83 5.75 31.25 20.89
C ASN A 83 4.45 30.71 21.50
N ASP A 84 3.37 31.50 21.47
CA ASP A 84 2.10 31.15 22.13
C ASP A 84 1.53 29.85 21.57
N GLU A 85 1.42 29.75 20.24
CA GLU A 85 0.87 28.57 19.58
C GLU A 85 1.76 27.33 19.82
N ILE A 86 3.08 27.51 19.78
CA ILE A 86 4.03 26.42 20.03
C ILE A 86 3.87 25.89 21.45
N LEU A 87 3.83 26.76 22.46
CA LEU A 87 3.70 26.37 23.86
C LEU A 87 2.36 25.71 24.15
N GLU A 88 1.28 26.17 23.52
CA GLU A 88 -0.05 25.60 23.69
C GLU A 88 -0.19 24.23 23.02
N ARG A 89 0.26 24.09 21.76
CA ARG A 89 -0.11 22.94 20.91
C ARG A 89 0.96 21.87 20.83
N LEU A 90 2.25 22.23 20.83
CA LEU A 90 3.34 21.27 20.67
C LEU A 90 3.35 20.17 21.74
N PRO A 91 3.12 20.46 23.04
CA PRO A 91 3.07 19.41 24.07
C PRO A 91 2.01 18.33 23.80
N GLY A 92 0.87 18.72 23.22
CA GLY A 92 -0.18 17.79 22.81
C GLY A 92 0.28 16.89 21.66
N LEU A 93 0.85 17.49 20.61
CA LEU A 93 1.35 16.76 19.44
C LEU A 93 2.47 15.77 19.79
N LEU A 94 3.32 16.11 20.78
CA LEU A 94 4.37 15.22 21.27
C LEU A 94 3.83 14.02 22.06
N LYS A 95 2.66 14.15 22.70
CA LYS A 95 1.99 13.08 23.45
C LYS A 95 1.11 12.21 22.58
N GLU A 96 0.66 12.73 21.43
CA GLU A 96 -0.08 11.92 20.47
C GLU A 96 0.76 10.68 20.13
N LYS A 97 0.20 9.49 20.30
CA LYS A 97 0.83 8.29 19.72
C LYS A 97 0.85 8.48 18.21
N PRO A 98 1.89 8.01 17.49
CA PRO A 98 1.80 7.98 16.04
C PRO A 98 0.48 7.27 15.72
N VAL A 99 -0.39 7.95 14.96
CA VAL A 99 -1.49 7.25 14.31
C VAL A 99 -0.77 6.29 13.40
N LEU A 100 -0.58 5.05 13.85
CA LEU A 100 -0.41 3.93 12.96
C LEU A 100 -1.60 4.06 12.03
N ARG A 101 -1.39 4.63 10.84
CA ARG A 101 -2.28 4.40 9.72
C ARG A 101 -2.23 2.89 9.58
N ARG A 102 -3.10 2.18 10.28
CA ARG A 102 -3.33 0.75 10.04
C ARG A 102 -3.87 0.78 8.62
N PRO A 103 -3.13 0.34 7.60
CA PRO A 103 -3.72 0.30 6.28
C PRO A 103 -4.94 -0.61 6.36
N ASN A 104 -5.99 -0.13 5.73
CA ASN A 104 -7.26 -0.81 5.63
C ASN A 104 -7.04 -2.19 5.02
N PRO A 105 -7.44 -3.29 5.69
CA PRO A 105 -7.18 -4.62 5.18
C PRO A 105 -7.70 -4.82 3.77
N GLU A 106 -6.83 -5.19 2.83
CA GLU A 106 -7.20 -5.51 1.47
C GLU A 106 -7.40 -7.01 1.34
N ILE A 107 -8.60 -7.38 0.92
CA ILE A 107 -8.93 -8.73 0.52
C ILE A 107 -8.98 -8.74 -1.00
N VAL A 108 -8.08 -9.48 -1.64
CA VAL A 108 -8.10 -9.62 -3.10
C VAL A 108 -8.92 -10.87 -3.44
N PHE A 109 -10.01 -10.69 -4.17
CA PHE A 109 -10.92 -11.76 -4.57
C PHE A 109 -10.80 -12.03 -6.07
N LEU A 110 -10.26 -13.20 -6.42
CA LEU A 110 -10.25 -13.71 -7.79
C LEU A 110 -11.62 -14.29 -8.12
N THR A 111 -12.26 -13.69 -9.12
CA THR A 111 -13.57 -14.09 -9.61
C THR A 111 -13.50 -14.43 -11.10
N ARG A 112 -14.59 -14.99 -11.63
CA ARG A 112 -14.78 -15.17 -13.07
C ARG A 112 -16.25 -14.96 -13.39
N SER A 113 -16.53 -14.23 -14.46
CA SER A 113 -17.88 -14.08 -14.99
C SER A 113 -18.55 -15.45 -15.25
N GLY A 114 -19.78 -15.62 -14.78
CA GLY A 114 -20.54 -16.88 -14.92
C GLY A 114 -20.22 -17.98 -13.89
N CYS A 115 -19.45 -17.70 -12.83
CA CYS A 115 -19.07 -18.66 -11.79
C CYS A 115 -20.09 -18.70 -10.62
N PRO A 116 -20.89 -19.78 -10.42
CA PRO A 116 -21.89 -19.84 -9.35
C PRO A 116 -21.28 -19.81 -7.94
N SER A 117 -20.16 -20.51 -7.74
CA SER A 117 -19.43 -20.50 -6.46
C SER A 117 -18.88 -19.10 -6.13
N CYS A 118 -18.56 -18.29 -7.12
CA CYS A 118 -18.07 -16.92 -6.93
C CYS A 118 -19.17 -15.99 -6.43
N ASN A 119 -20.43 -16.20 -6.85
CA ASN A 119 -21.58 -15.43 -6.34
C ASN A 119 -21.79 -15.63 -4.83
N ARG A 120 -21.66 -16.88 -4.35
CA ARG A 120 -21.74 -17.21 -2.92
C ARG A 120 -20.64 -16.53 -2.13
N VAL A 121 -19.40 -16.60 -2.61
CA VAL A 121 -18.25 -15.94 -1.97
C VAL A 121 -18.41 -14.42 -1.98
N GLY A 122 -18.86 -13.83 -3.09
CA GLY A 122 -19.11 -12.39 -3.18
C GLY A 122 -20.19 -11.90 -2.22
N SER A 123 -21.22 -12.71 -1.94
CA SER A 123 -22.25 -12.37 -0.95
C SER A 123 -21.70 -12.44 0.48
N MET A 124 -20.89 -13.46 0.78
CA MET A 124 -20.17 -13.57 2.06
C MET A 124 -19.23 -12.37 2.29
N LEU A 125 -18.48 -11.94 1.27
CA LEU A 125 -17.59 -10.78 1.37
C LEU A 125 -18.35 -9.47 1.63
N ARG A 126 -19.55 -9.30 1.04
CA ARG A 126 -20.43 -8.15 1.34
C ARG A 126 -20.82 -8.09 2.82
N ALA A 127 -21.26 -9.22 3.39
CA ALA A 127 -21.55 -9.31 4.82
C ALA A 127 -20.32 -9.02 5.71
N ILE A 128 -19.12 -9.36 5.24
CA ILE A 128 -17.87 -9.02 5.94
C ILE A 128 -17.59 -7.52 5.88
N THR A 129 -17.82 -6.85 4.75
CA THR A 129 -17.62 -5.39 4.64
C THR A 129 -18.59 -4.61 5.51
N GLU A 130 -19.81 -5.11 5.73
CA GLU A 130 -20.75 -4.52 6.69
C GLU A 130 -20.24 -4.60 8.14
N GLU A 131 -19.65 -5.74 8.53
CA GLU A 131 -19.11 -5.93 9.89
C GLU A 131 -17.73 -5.27 10.08
N TYR A 132 -16.94 -5.16 9.01
CA TYR A 132 -15.60 -4.57 9.02
C TYR A 132 -15.51 -3.45 7.95
N PRO A 133 -16.05 -2.24 8.21
CA PRO A 133 -16.12 -1.16 7.21
C PRO A 133 -14.76 -0.64 6.71
N HIS A 134 -13.69 -0.95 7.44
CA HIS A 134 -12.31 -0.60 7.10
C HIS A 134 -11.65 -1.63 6.18
N VAL A 135 -12.29 -2.79 5.92
CA VAL A 135 -11.78 -3.80 4.99
C VAL A 135 -12.17 -3.43 3.56
N LYS A 136 -11.19 -3.31 2.68
CA LYS A 136 -11.38 -3.06 1.25
C LYS A 136 -11.35 -4.38 0.49
N ILE A 137 -12.38 -4.65 -0.30
CA ILE A 137 -12.40 -5.81 -1.21
C ILE A 137 -11.96 -5.35 -2.60
N ILE A 138 -10.95 -6.02 -3.16
CA ILE A 138 -10.48 -5.80 -4.52
C ILE A 138 -10.88 -6.99 -5.39
N PHE A 139 -11.70 -6.75 -6.41
CA PHE A 139 -12.14 -7.78 -7.34
C PHE A 139 -11.18 -7.87 -8.52
N LEU A 140 -10.68 -9.07 -8.81
CA LEU A 140 -9.89 -9.36 -10.01
C LEU A 140 -10.65 -10.41 -10.84
N ASP A 141 -11.21 -9.99 -11.98
CA ASP A 141 -11.86 -10.92 -12.91
C ASP A 141 -10.81 -11.62 -13.78
N LEU A 142 -10.68 -12.94 -13.60
CA LEU A 142 -9.79 -13.80 -14.36
C LEU A 142 -10.18 -13.95 -15.84
N ALA A 143 -11.33 -13.44 -16.27
CA ALA A 143 -11.70 -13.34 -17.67
C ALA A 143 -11.04 -12.15 -18.39
N THR A 144 -10.48 -11.20 -17.64
CA THR A 144 -9.78 -10.03 -18.20
C THR A 144 -8.28 -10.25 -18.23
N ASP A 145 -7.59 -9.69 -19.23
CA ASP A 145 -6.13 -9.76 -19.31
C ASP A 145 -5.45 -9.14 -18.09
N SER A 146 -5.90 -7.96 -17.67
CA SER A 146 -5.37 -7.27 -16.49
C SER A 146 -5.59 -8.06 -15.22
N GLY A 147 -6.79 -8.64 -15.02
CA GLY A 147 -7.11 -9.47 -13.86
C GLY A 147 -6.31 -10.77 -13.83
N ALA A 148 -6.15 -11.44 -14.97
CA ALA A 148 -5.35 -12.66 -15.09
C ALA A 148 -3.85 -12.39 -14.85
N ILE A 149 -3.30 -11.31 -15.44
CA ILE A 149 -1.90 -10.90 -15.21
C ILE A 149 -1.67 -10.60 -13.73
N MET A 150 -2.55 -9.82 -13.09
CA MET A 150 -2.41 -9.45 -11.70
C MET A 150 -2.51 -10.68 -10.77
N ALA A 151 -3.44 -11.59 -11.07
CA ALA A 151 -3.62 -12.85 -10.35
C ALA A 151 -2.42 -13.79 -10.49
N GLU A 152 -1.81 -13.88 -11.67
CA GLU A 152 -0.59 -14.67 -11.86
C GLU A 152 0.60 -14.00 -11.15
N ALA A 153 0.72 -12.67 -11.21
CA ALA A 153 1.81 -11.93 -10.57
C ALA A 153 1.82 -12.10 -9.04
N ILE A 154 0.67 -11.89 -8.39
CA ILE A 154 0.55 -12.12 -6.95
C ILE A 154 0.81 -13.58 -6.58
N SER A 155 0.34 -14.52 -7.41
CA SER A 155 0.55 -15.96 -7.17
C SER A 155 2.02 -16.37 -7.29
N ILE A 156 2.76 -15.80 -8.23
CA ILE A 156 4.22 -16.04 -8.34
C ILE A 156 4.93 -15.42 -7.14
N TRP A 157 4.57 -14.17 -6.79
CA TRP A 157 5.21 -13.44 -5.70
C TRP A 157 5.02 -14.13 -4.34
N LEU A 158 3.86 -14.73 -4.11
CA LEU A 158 3.56 -15.55 -2.93
C LEU A 158 3.96 -17.03 -3.07
N GLU A 159 4.73 -17.37 -4.10
CA GLU A 159 5.27 -18.72 -4.34
C GLU A 159 4.21 -19.83 -4.41
N ILE A 160 2.99 -19.50 -4.84
CA ILE A 160 1.88 -20.45 -4.93
C ILE A 160 2.20 -21.50 -6.00
N PRO A 161 1.97 -22.81 -5.77
CA PRO A 161 2.18 -23.84 -6.78
C PRO A 161 1.40 -23.57 -8.07
N GLU A 162 1.98 -23.84 -9.24
CA GLU A 162 1.34 -23.54 -10.54
C GLU A 162 -0.06 -24.16 -10.70
N LYS A 163 -0.27 -25.37 -10.17
CA LYS A 163 -1.56 -26.07 -10.16
C LYS A 163 -2.66 -25.36 -9.34
N ASN A 164 -2.28 -24.42 -8.49
CA ASN A 164 -3.15 -23.68 -7.58
C ASN A 164 -3.38 -22.22 -8.05
N ARG A 165 -2.84 -21.82 -9.21
CA ARG A 165 -2.94 -20.44 -9.74
C ARG A 165 -4.07 -20.28 -10.74
N LEU A 166 -4.53 -19.03 -10.91
CA LEU A 166 -5.57 -18.66 -11.89
C LEU A 166 -6.87 -19.47 -11.71
N ILE A 167 -7.17 -19.81 -10.45
CA ILE A 167 -8.37 -20.50 -10.03
C ILE A 167 -9.34 -19.48 -9.43
N SER A 168 -10.62 -19.55 -9.80
CA SER A 168 -11.70 -18.87 -9.08
C SER A 168 -12.66 -19.88 -8.44
N PRO A 169 -13.29 -19.55 -7.30
CA PRO A 169 -12.99 -18.41 -6.45
C PRO A 169 -11.70 -18.62 -5.64
N THR A 170 -10.92 -17.55 -5.50
CA THR A 170 -9.75 -17.51 -4.61
C THR A 170 -9.73 -16.19 -3.86
N ILE A 171 -9.41 -16.21 -2.57
CA ILE A 171 -9.24 -15.00 -1.77
C ILE A 171 -7.80 -14.93 -1.29
N PHE A 172 -7.18 -13.74 -1.38
CA PHE A 172 -5.94 -13.41 -0.70
C PHE A 172 -6.19 -12.43 0.44
N ILE A 173 -5.54 -12.68 1.57
CA ILE A 173 -5.50 -11.79 2.72
C ILE A 173 -4.05 -11.78 3.18
N ASP A 174 -3.37 -10.65 2.94
CA ASP A 174 -1.93 -10.53 3.15
C ASP A 174 -1.16 -11.64 2.41
N SER A 175 -0.32 -12.41 3.09
CA SER A 175 0.47 -13.51 2.54
C SER A 175 -0.29 -14.84 2.44
N THR A 176 -1.54 -14.90 2.95
CA THR A 176 -2.35 -16.11 2.96
C THR A 176 -3.37 -16.11 1.82
N TYR A 177 -3.64 -17.29 1.25
CA TYR A 177 -4.71 -17.48 0.26
C TYR A 177 -5.65 -18.63 0.64
N LEU A 178 -6.90 -18.54 0.19
CA LEU A 178 -7.94 -19.55 0.36
C LEU A 178 -8.53 -19.92 -1.01
N LEU A 179 -8.50 -21.20 -1.35
CA LEU A 179 -9.02 -21.72 -2.62
C LEU A 179 -10.38 -22.38 -2.45
N LYS A 180 -11.33 -22.05 -3.33
CA LYS A 180 -12.60 -22.78 -3.50
C LYS A 180 -13.26 -23.15 -2.15
N GLY A 181 -13.26 -24.44 -1.78
CA GLY A 181 -13.92 -24.96 -0.59
C GLY A 181 -13.27 -24.55 0.74
N GLU A 182 -12.05 -24.03 0.72
CA GLU A 182 -11.39 -23.47 1.91
C GLU A 182 -11.98 -22.12 2.33
N ILE A 183 -12.71 -21.47 1.42
CA ILE A 183 -13.33 -20.17 1.66
C ILE A 183 -14.56 -20.35 2.53
N SER A 184 -14.48 -19.84 3.76
CA SER A 184 -15.62 -19.79 4.68
C SER A 184 -15.61 -18.49 5.46
N TYR A 185 -16.81 -18.04 5.86
CA TYR A 185 -16.99 -16.81 6.63
C TYR A 185 -16.15 -16.81 7.92
N ARG A 186 -16.12 -17.95 8.63
CA ARG A 186 -15.34 -18.12 9.86
C ARG A 186 -13.83 -17.96 9.62
N LYS A 187 -13.29 -18.63 8.59
CA LYS A 187 -11.85 -18.59 8.29
C LYS A 187 -11.40 -17.20 7.82
N VAL A 188 -12.22 -16.52 7.03
CA VAL A 188 -11.94 -15.13 6.61
C VAL A 188 -11.92 -14.18 7.82
N LYS A 189 -12.91 -14.28 8.72
CA LYS A 189 -12.92 -13.48 9.96
C LYS A 189 -11.71 -13.74 10.84
N GLU A 190 -11.30 -14.99 10.97
CA GLU A 190 -10.12 -15.36 11.73
C GLU A 190 -8.86 -14.71 11.15
N LEU A 191 -8.69 -14.72 9.82
CA LEU A 191 -7.56 -14.10 9.14
C LEU A 191 -7.55 -12.57 9.31
N ILE A 192 -8.72 -11.91 9.18
CA ILE A 192 -8.87 -10.47 9.43
C ILE A 192 -8.46 -10.11 10.87
N ARG A 193 -8.81 -10.94 11.86
CA ARG A 193 -8.47 -10.69 13.28
C ARG A 193 -7.00 -10.96 13.60
N LYS A 194 -6.37 -11.94 12.96
CA LYS A 194 -5.01 -12.39 13.26
C LYS A 194 -3.92 -11.48 12.71
N HIS A 195 -4.20 -10.67 11.69
CA HIS A 195 -3.19 -9.84 11.06
C HIS A 195 -3.36 -8.37 11.47
N PRO A 196 -2.37 -7.72 12.11
CA PRO A 196 -2.25 -6.27 12.07
C PRO A 196 -1.84 -5.91 10.64
N ILE A 197 -2.85 -5.70 9.81
CA ILE A 197 -2.70 -5.68 8.37
C ILE A 197 -1.86 -4.48 7.91
N ASP A 198 -0.81 -4.77 7.12
CA ASP A 198 -0.07 -3.83 6.26
C ASP A 198 -0.47 -4.04 4.78
N SER A 199 -1.75 -3.88 4.45
CA SER A 199 -2.27 -4.26 3.13
C SER A 199 -2.34 -3.12 2.15
N THR A 200 -1.31 -3.03 1.33
CA THR A 200 -1.48 -2.69 -0.08
C THR A 200 -0.97 -3.88 -0.89
N LEU A 201 -1.65 -5.02 -0.80
CA LEU A 201 -1.13 -6.31 -1.27
C LEU A 201 -0.78 -6.25 -2.76
N LEU A 202 -1.64 -5.62 -3.56
CA LEU A 202 -1.40 -5.45 -4.99
C LEU A 202 -0.36 -4.36 -5.30
N GLY A 203 -0.33 -3.28 -4.52
CA GLY A 203 0.61 -2.17 -4.71
C GLY A 203 2.06 -2.51 -4.38
N ARG A 204 2.28 -3.59 -3.62
CA ARG A 204 3.61 -4.05 -3.20
C ARG A 204 4.26 -5.04 -4.15
N ILE A 205 3.52 -5.55 -5.14
CA ILE A 205 4.05 -6.54 -6.09
C ILE A 205 5.16 -5.87 -6.91
N PRO A 206 6.42 -6.35 -6.83
CA PRO A 206 7.51 -5.77 -7.61
C PRO A 206 7.27 -5.93 -9.12
N SER A 207 7.67 -4.94 -9.92
CA SER A 207 7.43 -4.90 -11.38
C SER A 207 7.89 -6.16 -12.12
N GLN A 208 9.01 -6.75 -11.71
CA GLN A 208 9.53 -8.00 -12.26
C GLN A 208 8.53 -9.17 -12.24
N TYR A 209 7.64 -9.21 -11.24
CA TYR A 209 6.61 -10.26 -11.15
C TYR A 209 5.45 -10.00 -12.10
N LEU A 210 5.14 -8.73 -12.38
CA LEU A 210 4.15 -8.34 -13.40
C LEU A 210 4.65 -8.71 -14.80
N ASP A 211 5.92 -8.44 -15.10
CA ASP A 211 6.52 -8.79 -16.40
C ASP A 211 6.58 -10.30 -16.60
N ARG A 212 7.02 -11.06 -15.57
CA ARG A 212 6.98 -12.53 -15.61
C ARG A 212 5.57 -13.06 -15.81
N ALA A 213 4.58 -12.49 -15.13
CA ALA A 213 3.17 -12.88 -15.27
C ALA A 213 2.66 -12.65 -16.70
N ARG A 214 2.93 -11.49 -17.30
CA ARG A 214 2.58 -11.20 -18.70
C ARG A 214 3.13 -12.25 -19.66
N THR A 215 4.43 -12.55 -19.57
CA THR A 215 5.06 -13.56 -20.43
C THR A 215 4.42 -14.94 -20.26
N ARG A 216 4.11 -15.34 -19.02
CA ARG A 216 3.46 -16.64 -18.75
C ARG A 216 2.05 -16.70 -19.31
N ILE A 217 1.23 -15.67 -19.11
CA ILE A 217 -0.13 -15.60 -19.65
C ILE A 217 -0.09 -15.70 -21.19
N VAL A 218 0.75 -14.90 -21.85
CA VAL A 218 0.93 -14.97 -23.32
C VAL A 218 1.39 -16.35 -23.78
N SER A 219 2.33 -16.98 -23.05
CA SER A 219 2.83 -18.32 -23.41
C SER A 219 1.75 -19.40 -23.30
N ARG A 220 0.83 -19.28 -22.33
CA ARG A 220 -0.30 -20.21 -22.18
C ARG A 220 -1.26 -20.09 -23.36
N PHE A 221 -1.59 -18.87 -23.79
CA PHE A 221 -2.42 -18.67 -24.98
C PHE A 221 -1.76 -19.23 -26.25
N LYS A 222 -0.46 -18.97 -26.48
CA LYS A 222 0.25 -19.51 -27.65
C LYS A 222 0.20 -21.04 -27.72
N LYS A 223 0.38 -21.73 -26.59
CA LYS A 223 0.30 -23.20 -26.52
C LYS A 223 -1.11 -23.72 -26.86
N LEU A 224 -2.14 -23.00 -26.46
CA LEU A 224 -3.53 -23.36 -26.75
C LEU A 224 -3.91 -23.12 -28.23
N THR A 225 -3.23 -22.22 -28.94
CA THR A 225 -3.52 -21.96 -30.36
C THR A 225 -2.77 -22.88 -31.32
N ILE A 226 -1.51 -23.21 -31.03
CA ILE A 226 -0.66 -23.97 -31.96
C ILE A 226 -1.15 -25.43 -32.13
N ILE A 227 -1.54 -26.09 -31.03
CA ILE A 227 -1.95 -27.51 -31.07
C ILE A 227 -3.22 -27.70 -31.93
N PRO A 228 -4.33 -26.94 -31.72
CA PRO A 228 -5.50 -27.04 -32.57
C PRO A 228 -5.24 -26.69 -34.04
N VAL A 229 -4.37 -25.71 -34.31
CA VAL A 229 -3.99 -25.36 -35.70
C VAL A 229 -3.26 -26.51 -36.39
N ILE A 230 -2.33 -27.18 -35.70
CA ILE A 230 -1.65 -28.36 -36.23
C ILE A 230 -2.63 -29.51 -36.46
N ILE A 231 -3.54 -29.76 -35.51
CA ILE A 231 -4.56 -30.81 -35.64
C ILE A 231 -5.51 -30.52 -36.80
N ALA A 232 -6.02 -29.30 -36.91
CA ALA A 232 -6.88 -28.89 -38.00
C ALA A 232 -6.16 -29.02 -39.35
N GLY A 233 -4.91 -28.54 -39.44
CA GLY A 233 -4.10 -28.68 -40.65
C GLY A 233 -3.77 -30.13 -41.02
N LEU A 234 -3.60 -31.03 -40.04
CA LEU A 234 -3.39 -32.47 -40.30
C LEU A 234 -4.68 -33.16 -40.78
N ILE A 235 -5.84 -32.81 -40.19
CA ILE A 235 -7.15 -33.32 -40.62
C ILE A 235 -7.45 -32.88 -42.05
N ASP A 236 -7.21 -31.61 -42.38
CA ASP A 236 -7.38 -31.07 -43.74
C ASP A 236 -6.33 -31.66 -44.71
N GLY A 237 -5.12 -31.92 -44.23
CA GLY A 237 -4.04 -32.53 -45.01
C GLY A 237 -4.24 -34.01 -45.34
N ILE A 238 -5.05 -34.75 -44.56
CA ILE A 238 -5.42 -36.17 -44.82
C ILE A 238 -6.74 -36.25 -45.61
N ASN A 239 -7.39 -35.13 -45.91
CA ASN A 239 -8.63 -35.08 -46.66
C ASN A 239 -8.45 -35.69 -48.08
N PRO A 240 -9.22 -36.73 -48.46
CA PRO A 240 -9.09 -37.39 -49.77
C PRO A 240 -9.22 -36.44 -50.97
N CYS A 241 -9.92 -35.31 -50.79
CA CYS A 241 -10.07 -34.27 -51.81
C CYS A 241 -8.76 -33.56 -52.18
N ALA A 242 -7.72 -33.63 -51.34
CA ALA A 242 -6.40 -33.07 -51.63
C ALA A 242 -5.50 -34.01 -52.46
N PHE A 243 -5.89 -35.27 -52.62
CA PHE A 243 -5.10 -36.31 -53.33
C PHE A 243 -5.77 -36.84 -54.60
N ALA A 244 -6.99 -36.37 -54.91
CA ALA A 244 -7.66 -36.67 -56.17
C ALA A 244 -7.18 -35.70 -57.27
N THR A 245 -6.16 -36.12 -58.02
CA THR A 245 -5.80 -35.60 -59.36
C THR A 245 -6.33 -36.52 -60.44
#